data_AF-A0A838I8V2-F1
#
_entry.id   AF-A0A838I8V2-F1
#
_cell.length_a   1.000
_cell.length_b   1.000
_cell.length_c   1.000
_cell.angle_alpha   90.00
_cell.angle_beta   90.00
_cell.angle_gamma   90.00
#
_symmetry.space_group_name_H-M   'P 1'
#
loop_
_entity.id
_entity.type
_entity.pdbx_description
1 polymer ?
#
loop_
_entity_poly.entity_id
_entity_poly.type
_entity_poly.pdbx_seq_one_letter_code
_entity_poly.pdbx_strand_id
1 'polypeptide(L)'
;MDRAVVAGRLTAVLLIAAGLAATCAASAPASAGGHPWRVPAPEIVPGCDPIGTARCLQPWPNDYFTRRARTLTGRQVSLTEQAMPRNRNGVPIASADYNLADGFSPGQTIVVKVPGLDTPAAFARTGPVPVTDLERAYDRRAPVVVINARTHRRHLIWAELDSNATTAEATALLIHPGVNFREGERYIVALRNLRGADGKRLHAGRAFRLYRDGVKTDSRAFERRRRHMDSLFRTLRRADIDRRDLYLAWDFTVASGRSLSERMLSIRDRAFAELGDTNLRDLKVGGASPRFSVDRVIDYTPDQQPDVARRVEGTVTVPCFLNTVGCPPGARFDLGPDGLPRRIPGNTYDARFVCNIPRSATPDAPARPSLYGHGLFGDAGEAGAENVEQLGNENNVLVCAADWIGMAEEDVPNAVQILLDLSRFPSLSDRLQQGFLDFMFVGRTMIHPAGFASHPAFQRDGRSLVDTRRLFYYGNSQGGIAGGALTAVAPDFDRSVLYVGAMNYSLLLNRSV
;
A
#
# COMPACT_ATOMS: atom_id res chain seq x y z
N MET A 1 -55.37 -16.27 71.19
CA MET A 1 -55.02 -17.37 70.28
C MET A 1 -53.51 -17.44 70.22
N ASP A 2 -52.98 -18.44 70.94
CA ASP A 2 -51.66 -19.10 70.96
C ASP A 2 -50.43 -18.39 70.36
N ARG A 3 -49.40 -18.08 71.18
CA ARG A 3 -48.23 -18.92 71.60
C ARG A 3 -47.37 -19.38 70.41
N ALA A 4 -46.03 -19.37 70.37
CA ALA A 4 -44.93 -18.91 71.23
C ALA A 4 -43.60 -19.41 70.58
N VAL A 5 -42.46 -18.73 70.86
CA VAL A 5 -41.09 -19.32 71.16
C VAL A 5 -40.26 -19.87 69.96
N VAL A 6 -38.92 -19.73 69.81
CA VAL A 6 -37.71 -19.19 70.52
C VAL A 6 -36.53 -19.23 69.49
N ALA A 7 -35.70 -18.20 69.28
CA ALA A 7 -34.49 -17.71 69.98
C ALA A 7 -33.12 -18.29 69.53
N GLY A 8 -32.10 -17.42 69.60
CA GLY A 8 -30.65 -17.72 69.53
C GLY A 8 -29.87 -16.56 68.87
N ARG A 9 -29.57 -15.46 69.59
CA ARG A 9 -28.29 -15.11 70.28
C ARG A 9 -27.08 -15.00 69.32
N LEU A 10 -26.15 -14.03 69.36
CA LEU A 10 -25.85 -12.78 70.09
C LEU A 10 -24.67 -12.14 69.29
N THR A 11 -24.79 -10.85 68.91
CA THR A 11 -23.88 -9.70 69.19
C THR A 11 -22.38 -9.96 69.48
N ALA A 12 -21.39 -9.09 69.23
CA ALA A 12 -21.22 -7.72 68.71
C ALA A 12 -19.69 -7.49 68.52
N VAL A 13 -19.22 -6.77 67.50
CA VAL A 13 -18.66 -5.38 67.56
C VAL A 13 -17.19 -5.24 68.07
N LEU A 14 -16.30 -5.02 67.09
CA LEU A 14 -15.37 -3.86 66.89
C LEU A 14 -14.36 -3.35 67.96
N LEU A 15 -13.12 -3.13 67.46
CA LEU A 15 -12.17 -1.98 67.60
C LEU A 15 -10.81 -2.16 68.33
N ILE A 16 -9.75 -1.92 67.53
CA ILE A 16 -8.61 -0.96 67.71
C ILE A 16 -7.36 -1.30 68.57
N ALA A 17 -6.25 -1.42 67.80
CA ALA A 17 -4.91 -0.78 67.87
C ALA A 17 -3.77 -1.19 68.84
N ALA A 18 -2.61 -1.31 68.17
CA ALA A 18 -1.27 -0.77 68.44
C ALA A 18 -0.29 -1.48 69.40
N GLY A 19 0.77 -2.03 68.77
CA GLY A 19 2.17 -1.66 69.05
C GLY A 19 2.95 -2.52 70.05
N LEU A 20 4.01 -3.18 69.57
CA LEU A 20 5.39 -3.02 70.07
C LEU A 20 6.38 -3.79 69.17
N ALA A 21 7.52 -3.18 68.90
CA ALA A 21 8.64 -3.72 68.13
C ALA A 21 9.60 -4.50 69.04
N ALA A 22 10.19 -5.59 68.53
CA ALA A 22 11.47 -6.11 68.99
C ALA A 22 12.16 -6.92 67.88
N THR A 23 13.39 -6.51 67.60
CA THR A 23 14.36 -7.05 66.64
C THR A 23 14.95 -8.38 67.08
N CYS A 24 15.14 -9.33 66.14
CA CYS A 24 16.14 -10.40 66.24
C CYS A 24 16.86 -10.56 64.90
N ALA A 25 18.18 -10.63 64.99
CA ALA A 25 19.12 -10.60 63.88
C ALA A 25 19.38 -11.97 63.25
N ALA A 26 19.60 -11.92 61.93
CA ALA A 26 20.38 -12.77 61.03
C ALA A 26 20.80 -14.21 61.43
N SER A 27 20.42 -15.15 60.55
CA SER A 27 21.33 -16.17 60.03
C SER A 27 20.90 -16.54 58.61
N ALA A 28 21.65 -16.08 57.61
CA ALA A 28 21.45 -16.43 56.20
C ALA A 28 22.06 -17.81 55.91
N PRO A 29 21.36 -18.73 55.22
CA PRO A 29 22.01 -19.89 54.64
C PRO A 29 22.77 -19.48 53.38
N ALA A 30 23.98 -20.03 53.27
CA ALA A 30 24.98 -19.74 52.27
C ALA A 30 24.48 -19.97 50.83
N SER A 31 24.94 -19.06 49.96
CA SER A 31 24.84 -19.11 48.51
C SER A 31 25.47 -20.38 47.93
N ALA A 32 24.66 -21.23 47.30
CA ALA A 32 25.12 -22.19 46.30
C ALA A 32 24.92 -21.60 44.89
N GLY A 33 26.03 -21.37 44.19
CA GLY A 33 26.19 -21.22 42.74
C GLY A 33 25.02 -20.61 41.94
N GLY A 34 25.01 -19.29 41.79
CA GLY A 34 24.06 -18.59 40.91
C GLY A 34 24.22 -18.98 39.45
N HIS A 35 23.36 -19.88 38.96
CA HIS A 35 23.00 -19.90 37.55
C HIS A 35 22.43 -18.52 37.18
N PRO A 36 22.81 -17.89 36.04
CA PRO A 36 22.22 -16.62 35.65
C PRO A 36 20.71 -16.85 35.51
N TRP A 37 19.91 -16.22 36.37
CA TRP A 37 18.46 -16.34 36.45
C TRP A 37 17.83 -16.17 35.06
N ARG A 38 17.61 -17.29 34.37
CA ARG A 38 16.89 -17.36 33.10
C ARG A 38 15.46 -17.74 33.42
N VAL A 39 14.52 -17.04 32.80
CA VAL A 39 13.10 -17.35 32.92
C VAL A 39 12.62 -18.17 31.72
N PRO A 40 11.57 -18.99 31.87
CA PRO A 40 10.99 -19.69 30.73
C PRO A 40 10.58 -18.73 29.62
N ALA A 41 11.00 -18.98 28.39
CA ALA A 41 10.54 -18.16 27.27
C ALA A 41 9.02 -18.29 27.04
N PRO A 42 8.34 -17.26 26.50
CA PRO A 42 7.01 -17.43 25.94
C PRO A 42 7.06 -18.48 24.82
N GLU A 43 5.92 -19.14 24.58
CA GLU A 43 5.77 -20.03 23.44
C GLU A 43 6.07 -19.28 22.13
N ILE A 44 6.87 -19.89 21.26
CA ILE A 44 7.17 -19.36 19.93
C ILE A 44 6.39 -20.19 18.93
N VAL A 45 5.30 -19.64 18.43
CA VAL A 45 4.55 -20.24 17.34
C VAL A 45 5.33 -20.01 16.03
N PRO A 46 5.67 -21.08 15.27
CA PRO A 46 6.37 -20.92 13.99
C PRO A 46 5.65 -19.96 13.05
N GLY A 47 6.41 -19.03 12.43
CA GLY A 47 5.86 -18.03 11.52
C GLY A 47 5.22 -16.81 12.21
N CYS A 48 5.08 -16.80 13.54
CA CYS A 48 4.48 -15.69 14.28
C CYS A 48 5.56 -14.92 15.06
N ASP A 49 5.42 -13.60 15.15
CA ASP A 49 6.31 -12.80 15.97
C ASP A 49 5.98 -12.98 17.47
N PRO A 50 6.91 -13.43 18.34
CA PRO A 50 6.65 -13.59 19.76
C PRO A 50 6.33 -12.28 20.48
N ILE A 51 6.71 -11.10 19.97
CA ILE A 51 6.29 -9.81 20.55
C ILE A 51 4.93 -9.35 20.02
N GLY A 52 4.33 -10.10 19.09
CA GLY A 52 2.99 -9.89 18.58
C GLY A 52 1.93 -10.01 19.67
N THR A 53 0.79 -9.38 19.44
CA THR A 53 -0.23 -9.15 20.47
C THR A 53 -1.52 -9.94 20.26
N ALA A 54 -1.80 -10.44 19.04
CA ALA A 54 -3.01 -11.23 18.77
C ALA A 54 -3.01 -12.02 17.44
N ARG A 55 -2.35 -11.51 16.39
CA ARG A 55 -2.31 -12.13 15.05
C ARG A 55 -0.86 -12.39 14.65
N CYS A 56 -0.60 -13.48 13.91
CA CYS A 56 0.77 -13.95 13.65
C CYS A 56 1.66 -12.92 12.95
N LEU A 57 1.14 -12.25 11.93
CA LEU A 57 1.87 -11.20 11.20
C LEU A 57 1.86 -9.84 11.90
N GLN A 58 1.19 -9.70 13.06
CA GLN A 58 1.15 -8.43 13.78
C GLN A 58 2.23 -8.36 14.88
N PRO A 59 2.85 -7.18 15.08
CA PRO A 59 2.60 -5.94 14.34
C PRO A 59 3.12 -6.01 12.89
N TRP A 60 2.42 -5.32 11.97
CA TRP A 60 2.73 -5.27 10.54
C TRP A 60 2.95 -3.82 10.08
N PRO A 61 3.86 -3.54 9.13
CA PRO A 61 4.98 -4.37 8.67
C PRO A 61 6.02 -4.61 9.77
N ASN A 62 6.87 -5.63 9.60
CA ASN A 62 7.86 -6.01 10.62
C ASN A 62 9.01 -6.86 10.05
N ASP A 63 10.24 -6.41 10.28
CA ASP A 63 11.47 -7.07 9.82
C ASP A 63 11.67 -8.49 10.41
N TYR A 64 10.89 -8.88 11.43
CA TYR A 64 10.83 -10.27 11.89
C TYR A 64 10.42 -11.24 10.77
N PHE A 65 9.59 -10.78 9.82
CA PHE A 65 9.16 -11.55 8.65
C PHE A 65 10.08 -11.36 7.44
N THR A 66 11.36 -11.05 7.69
CA THR A 66 12.38 -10.92 6.64
C THR A 66 13.56 -11.84 6.92
N ARG A 67 14.30 -12.18 5.87
CA ARG A 67 15.59 -12.84 5.97
C ARG A 67 16.67 -11.98 5.35
N ARG A 68 17.94 -12.25 5.70
CA ARG A 68 19.07 -11.65 5.00
C ARG A 68 19.10 -12.15 3.56
N ALA A 69 19.36 -11.25 2.62
CA ALA A 69 19.46 -11.54 1.21
C ALA A 69 20.45 -10.57 0.53
N ARG A 70 20.92 -10.90 -0.67
CA ARG A 70 21.78 -10.03 -1.47
C ARG A 70 20.93 -9.09 -2.33
N THR A 71 20.19 -8.21 -1.67
CA THR A 71 19.31 -7.19 -2.27
C THR A 71 19.80 -5.79 -1.90
N LEU A 72 19.18 -4.74 -2.45
CA LEU A 72 19.57 -3.35 -2.16
C LEU A 72 19.36 -2.97 -0.69
N THR A 73 18.37 -3.54 -0.03
CA THR A 73 18.09 -3.36 1.40
C THR A 73 18.86 -4.33 2.31
N GLY A 74 19.56 -5.32 1.72
CA GLY A 74 20.17 -6.44 2.43
C GLY A 74 19.16 -7.45 3.01
N ARG A 75 17.89 -7.32 2.64
CA ARG A 75 16.77 -8.12 3.16
C ARG A 75 15.84 -8.60 2.05
N GLN A 76 15.11 -9.66 2.35
CA GLN A 76 14.00 -10.13 1.53
C GLN A 76 12.86 -10.56 2.44
N VAL A 77 11.63 -10.21 2.05
CA VAL A 77 10.42 -10.67 2.73
C VAL A 77 10.39 -12.21 2.73
N SER A 78 9.99 -12.80 3.85
CA SER A 78 10.10 -14.24 4.11
C SER A 78 8.91 -14.72 4.95
N LEU A 79 7.72 -14.49 4.43
CA LEU A 79 6.44 -14.94 4.97
C LEU A 79 6.28 -16.45 4.75
N THR A 80 5.51 -17.09 5.63
CA THR A 80 5.13 -18.50 5.51
C THR A 80 3.61 -18.62 5.40
N GLU A 81 3.13 -19.58 4.61
CA GLU A 81 1.69 -19.84 4.44
C GLU A 81 0.93 -20.02 5.77
N GLN A 82 1.60 -20.57 6.79
CA GLN A 82 1.01 -20.77 8.11
C GLN A 82 0.69 -19.45 8.81
N ALA A 83 1.48 -18.40 8.55
CA ALA A 83 1.30 -17.09 9.17
C ALA A 83 0.32 -16.20 8.38
N MET A 84 0.10 -16.49 7.10
CA MET A 84 -0.74 -15.68 6.21
C MET A 84 -2.20 -15.67 6.66
N PRO A 85 -2.92 -14.54 6.45
CA PRO A 85 -4.36 -14.48 6.68
C PRO A 85 -5.10 -15.57 5.92
N ARG A 86 -6.21 -16.04 6.48
CA ARG A 86 -7.06 -17.06 5.86
C ARG A 86 -8.41 -16.48 5.50
N ASN A 87 -8.95 -16.88 4.35
CA ASN A 87 -10.33 -16.55 4.00
C ASN A 87 -11.33 -17.34 4.88
N ARG A 88 -12.64 -17.09 4.69
CA ARG A 88 -13.72 -17.77 5.45
C ARG A 88 -13.73 -19.30 5.31
N ASN A 89 -13.10 -19.83 4.25
CA ASN A 89 -12.97 -21.27 3.99
C ASN A 89 -11.65 -21.85 4.56
N GLY A 90 -10.87 -21.05 5.28
CA GLY A 90 -9.61 -21.48 5.88
C GLY A 90 -8.40 -21.51 4.93
N VAL A 91 -8.55 -21.07 3.67
CA VAL A 91 -7.46 -21.04 2.69
C VAL A 91 -6.52 -19.86 2.99
N PRO A 92 -5.22 -20.09 3.22
CA PRO A 92 -4.26 -19.01 3.43
C PRO A 92 -3.92 -18.31 2.12
N ILE A 93 -3.58 -17.03 2.20
CA ILE A 93 -3.03 -16.28 1.06
C ILE A 93 -1.64 -16.82 0.72
N ALA A 94 -1.42 -17.18 -0.55
CA ALA A 94 -0.10 -17.56 -1.05
C ALA A 94 0.95 -16.46 -0.81
N SER A 95 2.05 -16.83 -0.15
CA SER A 95 3.12 -15.93 0.27
C SER A 95 4.21 -15.70 -0.79
N ALA A 96 4.31 -16.58 -1.79
CA ALA A 96 5.43 -16.63 -2.72
C ALA A 96 5.69 -15.31 -3.45
N ASP A 97 4.64 -14.68 -4.00
CA ASP A 97 4.78 -13.43 -4.75
C ASP A 97 5.20 -12.25 -3.86
N TYR A 98 4.71 -12.20 -2.62
CA TYR A 98 5.11 -11.19 -1.64
C TYR A 98 6.57 -11.35 -1.20
N ASN A 99 7.07 -12.59 -1.15
CA ASN A 99 8.45 -12.91 -0.79
C ASN A 99 9.49 -12.49 -1.84
N LEU A 100 9.05 -12.01 -3.01
CA LEU A 100 9.96 -11.42 -4.00
C LEU A 100 10.46 -10.03 -3.58
N ALA A 101 9.72 -9.32 -2.72
CA ALA A 101 10.06 -7.96 -2.32
C ALA A 101 11.29 -7.90 -1.39
N ASP A 102 12.13 -6.89 -1.59
CA ASP A 102 13.29 -6.62 -0.72
C ASP A 102 12.94 -5.75 0.51
N GLY A 103 11.66 -5.46 0.72
CA GLY A 103 11.16 -4.73 1.87
C GLY A 103 9.64 -4.55 1.76
N PHE A 104 9.09 -3.70 2.61
CA PHE A 104 7.65 -3.44 2.66
C PHE A 104 7.27 -2.13 1.94
N SER A 105 5.99 -1.96 1.59
CA SER A 105 5.52 -0.83 0.75
C SER A 105 5.69 0.56 1.41
N PRO A 106 6.15 1.60 0.69
CA PRO A 106 6.32 2.97 1.21
C PRO A 106 5.05 3.61 1.79
N GLY A 107 3.88 3.30 1.25
CA GLY A 107 2.59 3.91 1.61
C GLY A 107 1.69 3.04 2.48
N GLN A 108 2.19 1.90 2.98
CA GLN A 108 1.36 0.96 3.72
C GLN A 108 0.92 1.48 5.09
N THR A 109 -0.28 1.08 5.49
CA THR A 109 -0.78 1.24 6.85
C THR A 109 -0.03 0.30 7.79
N ILE A 110 0.44 0.83 8.92
CA ILE A 110 0.96 0.03 10.01
C ILE A 110 -0.23 -0.47 10.83
N VAL A 111 -0.31 -1.78 11.07
CA VAL A 111 -1.43 -2.44 11.74
C VAL A 111 -0.96 -3.20 12.96
N VAL A 112 -1.56 -2.92 14.11
CA VAL A 112 -1.22 -3.58 15.38
C VAL A 112 -2.42 -3.70 16.29
N LYS A 113 -2.64 -4.89 16.86
CA LYS A 113 -3.61 -5.05 17.95
C LYS A 113 -3.00 -4.55 19.26
N VAL A 114 -3.72 -3.75 20.02
CA VAL A 114 -3.32 -3.30 21.35
C VAL A 114 -4.47 -3.59 22.31
N PRO A 115 -4.45 -4.74 23.02
CA PRO A 115 -5.49 -5.06 24.00
C PRO A 115 -5.65 -3.93 25.03
N GLY A 116 -6.88 -3.42 25.17
CA GLY A 116 -7.20 -2.28 26.03
C GLY A 116 -7.09 -0.90 25.38
N LEU A 117 -6.63 -0.80 24.13
CA LEU A 117 -6.68 0.39 23.27
C LEU A 117 -7.54 0.09 22.03
N ASP A 118 -8.72 -0.47 22.25
CA ASP A 118 -9.61 -0.99 21.23
C ASP A 118 -11.05 -0.48 21.38
N THR A 119 -11.20 0.64 22.10
CA THR A 119 -12.46 1.37 22.24
C THR A 119 -12.23 2.88 22.04
N PRO A 120 -13.22 3.64 21.55
CA PRO A 120 -13.10 5.09 21.42
C PRO A 120 -12.69 5.80 22.71
N ALA A 121 -13.19 5.34 23.86
CA ALA A 121 -12.84 5.89 25.16
C ALA A 121 -11.35 5.69 25.50
N ALA A 122 -10.81 4.49 25.29
CA ALA A 122 -9.38 4.22 25.50
C ALA A 122 -8.50 5.02 24.51
N PHE A 123 -8.93 5.13 23.26
CA PHE A 123 -8.24 5.91 22.23
C PHE A 123 -8.17 7.39 22.61
N ALA A 124 -9.30 7.98 23.01
CA ALA A 124 -9.35 9.36 23.50
C ALA A 124 -8.48 9.57 24.76
N ARG A 125 -8.50 8.63 25.71
CA ARG A 125 -7.66 8.67 26.92
C ARG A 125 -6.16 8.58 26.63
N THR A 126 -5.77 7.79 25.63
CA THR A 126 -4.36 7.72 25.19
C THR A 126 -3.95 9.00 24.47
N GLY A 127 -4.86 9.61 23.72
CA GLY A 127 -4.60 10.77 22.87
C GLY A 127 -3.54 10.55 21.78
N PRO A 128 -3.64 9.51 20.90
CA PRO A 128 -2.80 9.40 19.71
C PRO A 128 -2.94 10.59 18.77
N VAL A 129 -2.05 10.65 17.77
CA VAL A 129 -2.02 11.73 16.77
C VAL A 129 -3.28 11.63 15.88
N PRO A 130 -4.17 12.63 15.87
CA PRO A 130 -5.39 12.58 15.08
C PRO A 130 -5.14 13.03 13.63
N VAL A 131 -6.00 12.60 12.70
CA VAL A 131 -5.97 13.05 11.29
C VAL A 131 -6.25 14.54 11.13
N THR A 132 -6.86 15.18 12.14
CA THR A 132 -7.18 16.62 12.13
C THR A 132 -6.04 17.51 12.64
N ASP A 133 -4.96 16.92 13.17
CA ASP A 133 -3.81 17.66 13.72
C ASP A 133 -2.54 16.77 13.67
N LEU A 134 -1.98 16.64 12.47
CA LEU A 134 -0.81 15.78 12.22
C LEU A 134 0.49 16.34 12.83
N GLU A 135 0.55 17.64 13.15
CA GLU A 135 1.74 18.24 13.77
C GLU A 135 2.08 17.61 15.12
N ARG A 136 1.05 17.08 15.82
CA ARG A 136 1.22 16.31 17.06
C ARG A 136 2.08 15.06 16.92
N ALA A 137 2.35 14.59 15.70
CA ALA A 137 3.38 13.56 15.45
C ALA A 137 4.75 13.96 16.03
N TYR A 138 5.04 15.25 16.10
CA TYR A 138 6.30 15.80 16.60
C TYR A 138 6.30 16.08 18.11
N ASP A 139 5.16 15.97 18.80
CA ASP A 139 5.04 16.22 20.24
C ASP A 139 6.02 15.37 21.04
N ARG A 140 6.80 15.99 21.94
CA ARG A 140 7.79 15.28 22.76
C ARG A 140 7.20 14.09 23.51
N ARG A 141 5.91 14.14 23.87
CA ARG A 141 5.18 13.09 24.61
C ARG A 141 4.19 12.28 23.77
N ALA A 142 4.20 12.36 22.44
CA ALA A 142 3.32 11.56 21.59
C ALA A 142 3.39 10.06 21.98
N PRO A 143 2.23 9.40 22.19
CA PRO A 143 2.17 8.01 22.66
C PRO A 143 2.43 7.00 21.54
N VAL A 144 2.19 7.40 20.29
CA VAL A 144 2.45 6.63 19.08
C VAL A 144 3.48 7.41 18.26
N VAL A 145 4.63 6.79 17.99
CA VAL A 145 5.73 7.44 17.28
C VAL A 145 6.29 6.49 16.23
N VAL A 146 6.59 7.02 15.05
CA VAL A 146 7.40 6.35 14.03
C VAL A 146 8.64 7.21 13.79
N ILE A 147 9.83 6.62 13.79
CA ILE A 147 11.09 7.33 13.50
C ILE A 147 11.83 6.66 12.35
N ASN A 148 12.52 7.45 11.53
CA ASN A 148 13.53 6.91 10.62
C ASN A 148 14.76 6.51 11.46
N ALA A 149 15.19 5.25 11.33
CA ALA A 149 16.22 4.67 12.18
C ALA A 149 17.63 5.24 11.94
N ARG A 150 17.87 5.84 10.77
CA ARG A 150 19.16 6.45 10.39
C ARG A 150 19.25 7.90 10.85
N THR A 151 18.20 8.69 10.63
CA THR A 151 18.19 10.12 10.97
C THR A 151 17.70 10.39 12.39
N HIS A 152 17.10 9.40 13.04
CA HIS A 152 16.40 9.51 14.33
C HIS A 152 15.26 10.54 14.34
N ARG A 153 14.86 11.05 13.17
CA ARG A 153 13.75 12.00 13.05
C ARG A 153 12.43 11.27 13.06
N ARG A 154 11.44 11.89 13.71
CA ARG A 154 10.06 11.46 13.67
C ARG A 154 9.48 11.60 12.27
N HIS A 155 8.65 10.64 11.90
CA HIS A 155 7.92 10.63 10.65
C HIS A 155 6.52 11.20 10.88
N LEU A 156 6.00 11.93 9.90
CA LEU A 156 4.63 12.44 9.95
C LEU A 156 3.66 11.26 9.90
N ILE A 157 2.81 11.12 10.91
CA ILE A 157 1.83 10.03 11.00
C ILE A 157 0.52 10.56 11.59
N TRP A 158 -0.56 9.83 11.39
CA TRP A 158 -1.72 9.85 12.29
C TRP A 158 -2.07 8.42 12.67
N ALA A 159 -2.90 8.26 13.70
CA ALA A 159 -3.42 6.98 14.13
C ALA A 159 -4.95 7.00 14.24
N GLU A 160 -5.56 5.83 14.09
CA GLU A 160 -7.00 5.63 14.25
C GLU A 160 -7.31 4.21 14.71
N LEU A 161 -8.52 4.00 15.22
CA LEU A 161 -9.05 2.65 15.39
C LEU A 161 -9.63 2.19 14.05
N ASP A 162 -9.50 0.90 13.76
CA ASP A 162 -10.18 0.30 12.62
C ASP A 162 -11.69 0.38 12.79
N SER A 163 -12.32 1.27 12.00
CA SER A 163 -13.76 1.51 12.03
C SER A 163 -14.61 0.38 11.44
N ASN A 164 -13.99 -0.57 10.73
CA ASN A 164 -14.69 -1.73 10.16
C ASN A 164 -14.87 -2.85 11.20
N ALA A 165 -14.15 -2.78 12.32
CA ALA A 165 -14.27 -3.77 13.37
C ALA A 165 -15.59 -3.62 14.13
N THR A 166 -16.35 -4.72 14.25
CA THR A 166 -17.64 -4.75 14.95
C THR A 166 -17.51 -5.03 16.44
N THR A 167 -16.34 -5.44 16.91
CA THR A 167 -16.07 -5.70 18.34
C THR A 167 -14.73 -5.11 18.77
N ALA A 168 -14.60 -4.86 20.08
CA ALA A 168 -13.35 -4.42 20.66
C ALA A 168 -12.23 -5.42 20.36
N GLU A 169 -12.47 -6.72 20.48
CA GLU A 169 -11.49 -7.78 20.23
C GLU A 169 -10.97 -7.75 18.78
N ALA A 170 -11.82 -7.46 17.81
CA ALA A 170 -11.46 -7.34 16.39
C ALA A 170 -10.76 -6.00 16.06
N THR A 171 -10.96 -4.95 16.86
CA THR A 171 -10.47 -3.60 16.58
C THR A 171 -8.95 -3.52 16.65
N ALA A 172 -8.31 -3.12 15.54
CA ALA A 172 -6.89 -2.83 15.47
C ALA A 172 -6.60 -1.33 15.63
N LEU A 173 -5.38 -1.00 16.07
CA LEU A 173 -4.81 0.33 15.91
C LEU A 173 -4.15 0.42 14.52
N LEU A 174 -4.59 1.38 13.72
CA LEU A 174 -4.03 1.71 12.43
C LEU A 174 -3.15 2.95 12.58
N ILE A 175 -1.95 2.93 12.02
CA ILE A 175 -1.02 4.07 12.00
C ILE A 175 -0.62 4.33 10.55
N HIS A 176 -0.96 5.52 10.08
CA HIS A 176 -0.84 5.88 8.67
C HIS A 176 0.30 6.86 8.46
N PRO A 177 1.14 6.69 7.41
CA PRO A 177 2.12 7.68 7.02
C PRO A 177 1.43 8.93 6.43
N GLY A 178 1.69 10.11 7.01
CA GLY A 178 1.29 11.41 6.43
C GLY A 178 2.07 11.78 5.16
N VAL A 179 3.22 11.16 4.96
CA VAL A 179 4.05 11.19 3.75
C VAL A 179 4.62 9.80 3.58
N ASN A 180 4.75 9.26 2.36
CA ASN A 180 5.34 7.93 2.15
C ASN A 180 6.67 7.77 2.90
N PHE A 181 6.89 6.58 3.46
CA PHE A 181 8.18 6.20 4.00
C PHE A 181 9.22 6.19 2.88
N ARG A 182 10.47 6.52 3.20
CA ARG A 182 11.55 6.58 2.21
C ARG A 182 11.98 5.18 1.79
N GLU A 183 12.11 4.96 0.49
CA GLU A 183 12.59 3.72 -0.10
C GLU A 183 13.94 3.29 0.46
N GLY A 184 14.12 2.00 0.71
CA GLY A 184 15.36 1.42 1.26
C GLY A 184 15.70 1.80 2.70
N GLU A 185 14.92 2.68 3.34
CA GLU A 185 15.17 3.11 4.71
C GLU A 185 14.49 2.18 5.73
N ARG A 186 15.04 2.15 6.94
CA ARG A 186 14.47 1.43 8.09
C ARG A 186 13.73 2.39 9.01
N TYR A 187 12.53 2.03 9.42
CA TYR A 187 11.71 2.78 10.35
C TYR A 187 11.45 1.98 11.63
N ILE A 188 11.37 2.66 12.77
CA ILE A 188 11.06 2.07 14.07
C ILE A 188 9.73 2.64 14.55
N VAL A 189 8.78 1.76 14.86
CA VAL A 189 7.52 2.11 15.53
C VAL A 189 7.69 1.94 17.03
N ALA A 190 7.26 2.93 17.80
CA ALA A 190 7.30 2.92 19.25
C ALA A 190 5.95 3.36 19.83
N LEU A 191 5.32 2.45 20.57
CA LEU A 191 4.13 2.71 21.36
C LEU A 191 4.54 2.86 22.83
N ARG A 192 4.14 3.96 23.47
CA ARG A 192 4.52 4.27 24.86
C ARG A 192 3.38 4.95 25.60
N ASN A 193 3.37 4.76 26.91
CA ASN A 193 2.43 5.45 27.81
C ASN A 193 0.94 5.33 27.40
N LEU A 194 0.57 4.21 26.74
CA LEU A 194 -0.80 3.94 26.34
C LEU A 194 -1.70 3.77 27.57
N ARG A 195 -2.97 4.16 27.45
CA ARG A 195 -3.95 4.11 28.53
C ARG A 195 -5.23 3.39 28.08
N GLY A 196 -5.80 2.62 29.00
CA GLY A 196 -7.12 2.03 28.84
C GLY A 196 -8.24 3.05 29.06
N ALA A 197 -9.48 2.60 28.85
CA ALA A 197 -10.68 3.43 29.09
C ALA A 197 -10.79 3.89 30.56
N ASP A 198 -10.30 3.07 31.49
CA ASP A 198 -10.22 3.37 32.93
C ASP A 198 -9.09 4.37 33.29
N GLY A 199 -8.33 4.83 32.30
CA GLY A 199 -7.21 5.75 32.47
C GLY A 199 -5.92 5.10 32.98
N LYS A 200 -5.93 3.80 33.33
CA LYS A 200 -4.72 3.09 33.79
C LYS A 200 -3.77 2.86 32.61
N ARG A 201 -2.48 2.87 32.91
CA ARG A 201 -1.44 2.60 31.91
C ARG A 201 -1.51 1.14 31.49
N LEU A 202 -1.53 0.90 30.18
CA LEU A 202 -1.46 -0.45 29.64
C LEU A 202 -0.05 -1.02 29.81
N HIS A 203 0.03 -2.30 30.15
CA HIS A 203 1.30 -2.99 30.34
C HIS A 203 1.71 -3.74 29.06
N ALA A 204 2.99 -3.60 28.69
CA ALA A 204 3.61 -4.35 27.61
C ALA A 204 3.40 -5.87 27.77
N GLY A 205 3.18 -6.60 26.67
CA GLY A 205 3.10 -8.07 26.69
C GLY A 205 4.39 -8.74 27.20
N ARG A 206 4.27 -9.93 27.80
CA ARG A 206 5.39 -10.63 28.46
C ARG A 206 6.62 -10.76 27.57
N ALA A 207 6.47 -11.20 26.33
CA ALA A 207 7.58 -11.38 25.40
C ALA A 207 8.35 -10.07 25.15
N PHE A 208 7.65 -8.98 24.83
CA PHE A 208 8.29 -7.68 24.64
C PHE A 208 8.97 -7.20 25.93
N ARG A 209 8.35 -7.39 27.11
CA ARG A 209 8.98 -7.06 28.41
C ARG A 209 10.29 -7.80 28.64
N LEU A 210 10.41 -9.07 28.27
CA LEU A 210 11.68 -9.81 28.44
C LEU A 210 12.82 -9.20 27.63
N TYR A 211 12.53 -8.67 26.43
CA TYR A 211 13.49 -7.84 25.71
C TYR A 211 13.67 -6.49 26.39
N ARG A 212 12.61 -5.72 26.60
CA ARG A 212 12.62 -4.36 27.16
C ARG A 212 13.26 -4.27 28.55
N ASP A 213 13.20 -5.30 29.36
CA ASP A 213 13.68 -5.25 30.75
C ASP A 213 15.02 -5.99 30.91
N GLY A 214 15.59 -6.53 29.82
CA GLY A 214 16.90 -7.17 29.83
C GLY A 214 16.91 -8.56 30.47
N VAL A 215 15.73 -9.15 30.70
CA VAL A 215 15.57 -10.46 31.33
C VAL A 215 15.82 -11.56 30.29
N LYS A 216 16.87 -12.36 30.50
CA LYS A 216 17.23 -13.49 29.61
C LYS A 216 16.31 -14.69 29.80
N THR A 217 16.09 -15.43 28.73
CA THR A 217 15.33 -16.68 28.75
C THR A 217 16.22 -17.91 28.56
N ASP A 218 15.64 -19.07 28.79
CA ASP A 218 16.21 -20.39 28.49
C ASP A 218 16.16 -20.75 26.99
N SER A 219 15.22 -20.18 26.24
CA SER A 219 15.07 -20.44 24.80
C SER A 219 16.13 -19.75 23.94
N ARG A 220 17.03 -20.54 23.35
CA ARG A 220 17.97 -20.06 22.33
C ARG A 220 17.24 -19.37 21.16
N ALA A 221 16.06 -19.88 20.78
CA ALA A 221 15.30 -19.33 19.66
C ALA A 221 14.82 -17.91 19.93
N PHE A 222 14.30 -17.65 21.14
CA PHE A 222 13.94 -16.32 21.60
C PHE A 222 15.18 -15.41 21.64
N GLU A 223 16.26 -15.89 22.27
CA GLU A 223 17.47 -15.08 22.49
C GLU A 223 18.18 -14.63 21.21
N ARG A 224 17.97 -15.28 20.06
CA ARG A 224 18.52 -14.86 18.76
C ARG A 224 18.16 -13.41 18.38
N ARG A 225 16.97 -12.93 18.76
CA ARG A 225 16.54 -11.55 18.44
C ARG A 225 17.05 -10.50 19.43
N ARG A 226 17.58 -10.90 20.60
CA ARG A 226 17.91 -9.94 21.68
C ARG A 226 18.89 -8.86 21.23
N ARG A 227 19.96 -9.22 20.51
CA ARG A 227 20.94 -8.24 20.00
C ARG A 227 20.30 -7.19 19.10
N HIS A 228 19.34 -7.60 18.27
CA HIS A 228 18.58 -6.69 17.41
C HIS A 228 17.71 -5.74 18.25
N MET A 229 16.95 -6.27 19.20
CA MET A 229 16.11 -5.46 20.09
C MET A 229 16.93 -4.46 20.93
N ASP A 230 18.07 -4.88 21.47
CA ASP A 230 18.96 -3.96 22.21
C ASP A 230 19.51 -2.84 21.30
N SER A 231 19.78 -3.13 20.02
CA SER A 231 20.15 -2.12 19.02
C SER A 231 19.01 -1.15 18.72
N LEU A 232 17.79 -1.67 18.56
CA LEU A 232 16.57 -0.89 18.38
C LEU A 232 16.36 0.08 19.55
N PHE A 233 16.46 -0.40 20.80
CA PHE A 233 16.32 0.45 21.98
C PHE A 233 17.41 1.53 22.10
N ARG A 234 18.65 1.24 21.69
CA ARG A 234 19.71 2.27 21.61
C ARG A 234 19.38 3.33 20.57
N THR A 235 18.80 2.94 19.45
CA THR A 235 18.37 3.88 18.38
C THR A 235 17.23 4.77 18.89
N LEU A 236 16.21 4.20 19.54
CA LEU A 236 15.11 4.96 20.15
C LEU A 236 15.60 5.97 21.20
N ARG A 237 16.61 5.59 22.01
CA ARG A 237 17.20 6.50 23.00
C ARG A 237 17.82 7.74 22.37
N ARG A 238 18.42 7.62 21.18
CA ARG A 238 18.97 8.76 20.41
C ARG A 238 17.88 9.68 19.84
N ALA A 239 16.63 9.23 19.85
CA ALA A 239 15.44 10.01 19.48
C ALA A 239 14.63 10.45 20.72
N ASP A 240 15.23 10.44 21.91
CA ASP A 240 14.60 10.79 23.19
C ASP A 240 13.37 9.94 23.57
N ILE A 241 13.38 8.67 23.15
CA ILE A 241 12.35 7.67 23.51
C ILE A 241 12.97 6.66 24.46
N ASP A 242 12.60 6.74 25.74
CA ASP A 242 13.10 5.85 26.79
C ASP A 242 12.52 4.44 26.68
N ARG A 243 13.39 3.44 26.78
CA ARG A 243 13.07 2.01 26.78
C ARG A 243 12.06 1.64 27.87
N ARG A 244 12.09 2.28 29.05
CA ARG A 244 11.17 1.97 30.17
C ARG A 244 9.72 2.41 29.92
N ASP A 245 9.51 3.34 28.99
CA ASP A 245 8.20 3.90 28.70
C ASP A 245 7.41 3.06 27.69
N LEU A 246 8.10 2.14 27.00
CA LEU A 246 7.56 1.38 25.88
C LEU A 246 6.53 0.34 26.32
N TYR A 247 5.38 0.38 25.65
CA TYR A 247 4.40 -0.69 25.59
C TYR A 247 4.82 -1.75 24.55
N LEU A 248 5.23 -1.29 23.35
CA LEU A 248 5.70 -2.14 22.25
C LEU A 248 6.61 -1.32 21.33
N ALA A 249 7.62 -1.95 20.73
CA ALA A 249 8.41 -1.36 19.67
C ALA A 249 8.96 -2.44 18.73
N TRP A 250 8.99 -2.12 17.44
CA TRP A 250 9.52 -2.97 16.38
C TRP A 250 9.98 -2.09 15.21
N ASP A 251 10.61 -2.69 14.22
CA ASP A 251 11.11 -2.00 13.05
C ASP A 251 10.79 -2.75 11.76
N PHE A 252 10.77 -2.01 10.65
CA PHE A 252 10.57 -2.53 9.32
C PHE A 252 11.43 -1.78 8.31
N THR A 253 11.83 -2.46 7.25
CA THR A 253 12.60 -1.92 6.13
C THR A 253 11.70 -1.70 4.92
N VAL A 254 11.71 -0.49 4.38
CA VAL A 254 10.94 -0.14 3.17
C VAL A 254 11.65 -0.72 1.95
N ALA A 255 10.90 -1.24 0.99
CA ALA A 255 11.42 -1.76 -0.27
C ALA A 255 12.27 -0.71 -1.00
N SER A 256 13.25 -1.17 -1.77
CA SER A 256 14.03 -0.29 -2.64
C SER A 256 13.20 0.19 -3.83
N GLY A 257 13.53 1.37 -4.37
CA GLY A 257 12.88 1.88 -5.59
C GLY A 257 12.98 0.90 -6.75
N ARG A 258 14.09 0.15 -6.85
CA ARG A 258 14.24 -0.92 -7.84
C ARG A 258 13.21 -2.03 -7.64
N SER A 259 13.10 -2.60 -6.43
CA SER A 259 12.12 -3.66 -6.15
C SER A 259 10.68 -3.21 -6.41
N LEU A 260 10.37 -1.91 -6.27
CA LEU A 260 9.05 -1.34 -6.48
C LEU A 260 8.71 -1.12 -7.97
N SER A 261 9.70 -0.82 -8.81
CA SER A 261 9.47 -0.29 -10.16
C SER A 261 10.02 -1.16 -11.29
N GLU A 262 10.97 -2.06 -11.02
CA GLU A 262 11.79 -2.67 -12.08
C GLU A 262 11.00 -3.53 -13.07
N ARG A 263 9.89 -4.15 -12.64
CA ARG A 263 9.03 -4.93 -13.55
C ARG A 263 8.39 -4.02 -14.60
N MET A 264 7.75 -2.95 -14.16
CA MET A 264 7.15 -1.95 -15.03
C MET A 264 8.19 -1.28 -15.94
N LEU A 265 9.33 -0.86 -15.37
CA LEU A 265 10.41 -0.23 -16.15
C LEU A 265 10.99 -1.21 -17.19
N SER A 266 11.15 -2.49 -16.84
CA SER A 266 11.66 -3.52 -17.75
C SER A 266 10.73 -3.77 -18.94
N ILE A 267 9.42 -3.83 -18.74
CA ILE A 267 8.47 -4.02 -19.86
C ILE A 267 8.40 -2.77 -20.73
N ARG A 268 8.43 -1.57 -20.13
CA ARG A 268 8.48 -0.29 -20.85
C ARG A 268 9.74 -0.21 -21.72
N ASP A 269 10.91 -0.33 -21.11
CA ASP A 269 12.18 -0.10 -21.80
C ASP A 269 12.38 -1.08 -22.95
N ARG A 270 11.99 -2.36 -22.78
CA ARG A 270 12.04 -3.36 -23.86
C ARG A 270 11.03 -3.07 -24.98
N ALA A 271 9.80 -2.71 -24.64
CA ALA A 271 8.77 -2.44 -25.63
C ALA A 271 9.09 -1.21 -26.49
N PHE A 272 9.59 -0.13 -25.89
CA PHE A 272 10.02 1.05 -26.65
C PHE A 272 11.31 0.81 -27.45
N ALA A 273 12.22 -0.02 -26.95
CA ALA A 273 13.38 -0.45 -27.72
C ALA A 273 12.97 -1.21 -28.99
N GLU A 274 11.89 -1.99 -28.97
CA GLU A 274 11.31 -2.63 -30.17
C GLU A 274 10.77 -1.61 -31.18
N LEU A 275 10.33 -0.43 -30.72
CA LEU A 275 10.00 0.70 -31.60
C LEU A 275 11.25 1.43 -32.10
N GLY A 276 12.44 1.15 -31.58
CA GLY A 276 13.68 1.85 -31.91
C GLY A 276 13.94 3.10 -31.07
N ASP A 277 13.24 3.27 -29.94
CA ASP A 277 13.50 4.34 -28.98
C ASP A 277 14.11 3.80 -27.70
N THR A 278 15.35 4.20 -27.42
CA THR A 278 16.12 3.76 -26.26
C THR A 278 16.44 4.89 -25.29
N ASN A 279 16.04 6.14 -25.59
CA ASN A 279 16.27 7.29 -24.73
C ASN A 279 14.96 7.85 -24.17
N LEU A 280 14.35 7.12 -23.26
CA LEU A 280 13.04 7.44 -22.68
C LEU A 280 13.05 8.58 -21.64
N ARG A 281 14.08 9.42 -21.63
CA ARG A 281 14.29 10.47 -20.62
C ARG A 281 14.27 11.89 -21.18
N ASP A 282 14.27 12.05 -22.50
CA ASP A 282 14.40 13.35 -23.15
C ASP A 282 13.06 13.97 -23.59
N LEU A 283 11.94 13.28 -23.34
CA LEU A 283 10.59 13.65 -23.77
C LEU A 283 10.48 13.84 -25.29
N LYS A 284 11.33 13.15 -26.06
CA LYS A 284 11.30 13.19 -27.53
C LYS A 284 10.78 11.87 -28.07
N VAL A 285 9.93 11.99 -29.08
CA VAL A 285 9.44 10.83 -29.83
C VAL A 285 10.55 10.33 -30.75
N GLY A 286 11.12 9.18 -30.42
CA GLY A 286 12.03 8.43 -31.29
C GLY A 286 11.37 7.18 -31.91
N GLY A 287 12.08 6.54 -32.84
CA GLY A 287 11.70 5.24 -33.38
C GLY A 287 10.54 5.28 -34.40
N ALA A 288 9.82 4.16 -34.47
CA ALA A 288 8.62 3.96 -35.27
C ALA A 288 7.35 4.20 -34.44
N SER A 289 6.26 4.57 -35.11
CA SER A 289 4.93 4.57 -34.49
C SER A 289 4.52 3.14 -34.14
N PRO A 290 3.85 2.93 -32.99
CA PRO A 290 3.07 1.72 -32.78
C PRO A 290 2.09 1.50 -33.94
N ARG A 291 1.83 0.23 -34.26
CA ARG A 291 0.80 -0.17 -35.23
C ARG A 291 -0.57 0.02 -34.60
N PHE A 292 -1.52 0.52 -35.37
CA PHE A 292 -2.90 0.73 -34.91
C PHE A 292 -3.91 0.47 -36.03
N SER A 293 -5.13 0.11 -35.63
CA SER A 293 -6.32 0.05 -36.50
C SER A 293 -7.32 1.13 -36.07
N VAL A 294 -8.10 1.63 -37.04
CA VAL A 294 -9.31 2.40 -36.76
C VAL A 294 -10.48 1.53 -37.13
N ASP A 295 -11.31 1.20 -36.16
CA ASP A 295 -12.44 0.28 -36.33
C ASP A 295 -13.75 1.05 -36.54
N ARG A 296 -13.87 2.24 -35.92
CA ARG A 296 -15.07 3.07 -36.01
C ARG A 296 -14.75 4.56 -35.99
N VAL A 297 -15.42 5.31 -36.88
CA VAL A 297 -15.41 6.77 -36.91
C VAL A 297 -16.85 7.26 -36.89
N ILE A 298 -17.17 8.15 -35.95
CA ILE A 298 -18.49 8.75 -35.80
C ILE A 298 -18.33 10.27 -35.86
N ASP A 299 -18.83 10.88 -36.93
CA ASP A 299 -18.95 12.34 -37.04
C ASP A 299 -20.29 12.79 -36.46
N TYR A 300 -20.29 13.81 -35.60
CA TYR A 300 -21.49 14.33 -34.96
C TYR A 300 -21.87 15.70 -35.50
N THR A 301 -23.17 15.96 -35.65
CA THR A 301 -23.69 17.34 -35.77
C THR A 301 -23.68 18.05 -34.41
N PRO A 302 -23.62 19.40 -34.36
CA PRO A 302 -23.67 20.14 -33.11
C PRO A 302 -24.88 19.78 -32.22
N ASP A 303 -26.03 19.47 -32.84
CA ASP A 303 -27.23 19.06 -32.11
C ASP A 303 -27.13 17.67 -31.49
N GLN A 304 -26.34 16.76 -32.09
CA GLN A 304 -26.12 15.42 -31.56
C GLN A 304 -25.11 15.41 -30.42
N GLN A 305 -24.01 16.15 -30.61
CA GLN A 305 -22.96 16.31 -29.60
C GLN A 305 -22.39 17.74 -29.66
N PRO A 306 -22.67 18.62 -28.68
CA PRO A 306 -22.23 20.01 -28.73
C PRO A 306 -20.71 20.17 -28.59
N ASP A 307 -20.03 19.25 -27.91
CA ASP A 307 -18.61 19.39 -27.58
C ASP A 307 -17.67 18.54 -28.45
N VAL A 308 -18.16 17.42 -28.99
CA VAL A 308 -17.36 16.48 -29.79
C VAL A 308 -17.74 16.59 -31.27
N ALA A 309 -16.76 16.86 -32.13
CA ALA A 309 -16.95 16.82 -33.58
C ALA A 309 -16.92 15.38 -34.11
N ARG A 310 -15.99 14.58 -33.60
CA ARG A 310 -15.75 13.20 -34.06
C ARG A 310 -15.29 12.31 -32.92
N ARG A 311 -15.84 11.10 -32.85
CA ARG A 311 -15.30 10.00 -32.05
C ARG A 311 -14.60 8.98 -32.95
N VAL A 312 -13.40 8.59 -32.58
CA VAL A 312 -12.59 7.57 -33.27
C VAL A 312 -12.28 6.44 -32.30
N GLU A 313 -12.57 5.21 -32.69
CA GLU A 313 -12.33 4.01 -31.89
C GLU A 313 -11.51 3.02 -32.68
N GLY A 314 -10.66 2.28 -32.00
CA GLY A 314 -9.80 1.27 -32.62
C GLY A 314 -8.88 0.60 -31.62
N THR A 315 -7.77 0.05 -32.11
CA THR A 315 -6.77 -0.61 -31.28
C THR A 315 -5.34 -0.17 -31.62
N VAL A 316 -4.46 -0.20 -30.62
CA VAL A 316 -3.01 -0.09 -30.79
C VAL A 316 -2.39 -1.43 -30.42
N THR A 317 -1.54 -1.99 -31.27
CA THR A 317 -0.85 -3.26 -30.98
C THR A 317 0.32 -3.02 -30.02
N VAL A 318 0.27 -3.68 -28.87
CA VAL A 318 1.25 -3.55 -27.77
C VAL A 318 1.91 -4.90 -27.48
N PRO A 319 3.22 -4.96 -27.20
CA PRO A 319 3.85 -6.14 -26.63
C PRO A 319 3.16 -6.61 -25.34
N CYS A 320 2.73 -7.87 -25.31
CA CYS A 320 2.12 -8.48 -24.13
C CYS A 320 3.17 -9.25 -23.31
N PHE A 321 3.42 -8.82 -22.07
CA PHE A 321 4.39 -9.43 -21.14
C PHE A 321 3.76 -10.38 -20.12
N LEU A 322 2.46 -10.68 -20.26
CA LEU A 322 1.78 -11.65 -19.41
C LEU A 322 1.99 -13.08 -19.90
N ASN A 323 1.75 -14.03 -19.00
CA ASN A 323 1.98 -15.46 -19.17
C ASN A 323 0.91 -16.20 -19.99
N THR A 324 -0.04 -15.47 -20.57
CA THR A 324 -1.09 -16.00 -21.45
C THR A 324 -1.14 -15.16 -22.71
N VAL A 325 -1.31 -15.82 -23.87
CA VAL A 325 -1.41 -15.15 -25.16
C VAL A 325 -2.58 -14.16 -25.17
N GLY A 326 -2.36 -12.93 -25.63
CA GLY A 326 -3.38 -11.90 -25.71
C GLY A 326 -3.70 -11.16 -24.40
N CYS A 327 -2.90 -11.33 -23.34
CA CYS A 327 -3.05 -10.62 -22.07
C CYS A 327 -4.47 -10.63 -21.44
N PRO A 328 -5.20 -11.77 -21.43
CA PRO A 328 -6.59 -11.82 -20.96
C PRO A 328 -6.70 -11.56 -19.44
N PRO A 329 -7.90 -11.22 -18.93
CA PRO A 329 -8.16 -11.15 -17.49
C PRO A 329 -7.69 -12.41 -16.75
N GLY A 330 -7.03 -12.21 -15.61
CA GLY A 330 -6.46 -13.30 -14.80
C GLY A 330 -5.05 -13.76 -15.18
N ALA A 331 -4.51 -13.31 -16.33
CA ALA A 331 -3.11 -13.51 -16.67
C ALA A 331 -2.17 -12.76 -15.70
N ARG A 332 -0.93 -13.22 -15.57
CA ARG A 332 0.08 -12.70 -14.63
C ARG A 332 1.42 -12.54 -15.32
N PHE A 333 2.39 -11.91 -14.68
CA PHE A 333 3.75 -12.00 -15.18
C PHE A 333 4.32 -13.41 -15.00
N ASP A 334 5.04 -13.90 -16.00
CA ASP A 334 5.96 -15.03 -15.85
C ASP A 334 7.35 -14.49 -15.47
N LEU A 335 7.69 -14.53 -14.18
CA LEU A 335 8.90 -13.91 -13.67
C LEU A 335 10.12 -14.83 -13.85
N GLY A 336 11.18 -14.29 -14.45
CA GLY A 336 12.48 -14.95 -14.55
C GLY A 336 13.22 -15.04 -13.21
N PRO A 337 14.39 -15.72 -13.17
CA PRO A 337 15.23 -15.80 -11.96
C PRO A 337 15.72 -14.45 -11.43
N ASP A 338 15.72 -13.42 -12.28
CA ASP A 338 16.04 -12.03 -11.95
C ASP A 338 14.83 -11.24 -11.41
N GLY A 339 13.65 -11.86 -11.34
CA GLY A 339 12.41 -11.22 -10.89
C GLY A 339 11.74 -10.33 -11.94
N LEU A 340 12.19 -10.37 -13.21
CA LEU A 340 11.65 -9.57 -14.30
C LEU A 340 10.69 -10.38 -15.19
N PRO A 341 9.66 -9.74 -15.80
CA PRO A 341 8.71 -10.43 -16.66
C PRO A 341 9.37 -10.98 -17.93
N ARG A 342 9.16 -12.26 -18.23
CA ARG A 342 9.46 -12.89 -19.52
C ARG A 342 8.28 -12.70 -20.46
N ARG A 343 8.59 -12.46 -21.73
CA ARG A 343 7.58 -12.34 -22.80
C ARG A 343 7.48 -13.67 -23.54
N ILE A 344 6.26 -14.16 -23.74
CA ILE A 344 5.99 -15.21 -24.71
C ILE A 344 6.37 -14.66 -26.10
N PRO A 345 7.26 -15.32 -26.88
CA PRO A 345 7.71 -14.78 -28.16
C PRO A 345 6.56 -14.39 -29.09
N GLY A 346 6.59 -13.17 -29.62
CA GLY A 346 5.56 -12.64 -30.51
C GLY A 346 4.23 -12.30 -29.85
N ASN A 347 4.07 -12.47 -28.53
CA ASN A 347 2.81 -12.20 -27.84
C ASN A 347 2.49 -10.71 -27.86
N THR A 348 1.29 -10.36 -28.30
CA THR A 348 0.79 -8.98 -28.38
C THR A 348 -0.60 -8.89 -27.78
N TYR A 349 -0.98 -7.67 -27.44
CA TYR A 349 -2.32 -7.28 -27.03
C TYR A 349 -2.76 -6.11 -27.90
N ASP A 350 -4.02 -6.13 -28.36
CA ASP A 350 -4.60 -5.03 -29.12
C ASP A 350 -5.34 -4.12 -28.14
N ALA A 351 -4.62 -3.12 -27.64
CA ALA A 351 -5.13 -2.19 -26.64
C ALA A 351 -6.18 -1.27 -27.27
N ARG A 352 -7.41 -1.34 -26.78
CA ARG A 352 -8.51 -0.49 -27.24
C ARG A 352 -8.22 0.98 -26.94
N PHE A 353 -8.55 1.85 -27.89
CA PHE A 353 -8.62 3.28 -27.65
C PHE A 353 -9.97 3.88 -28.05
N VAL A 354 -10.35 4.96 -27.37
CA VAL A 354 -11.48 5.83 -27.73
C VAL A 354 -10.98 7.27 -27.69
N CYS A 355 -11.01 7.95 -28.84
CA CYS A 355 -10.57 9.33 -28.98
C CYS A 355 -11.74 10.25 -29.34
N ASN A 356 -11.94 11.33 -28.58
CA ASN A 356 -12.90 12.39 -28.86
C ASN A 356 -12.16 13.62 -29.39
N ILE A 357 -12.36 13.92 -30.67
CA ILE A 357 -11.88 15.15 -31.31
C ILE A 357 -12.87 16.28 -30.99
N PRO A 358 -12.44 17.33 -30.26
CA PRO A 358 -13.34 18.40 -29.87
C PRO A 358 -13.75 19.26 -31.07
N ARG A 359 -14.90 19.95 -30.98
CA ARG A 359 -15.33 20.89 -32.03
C ARG A 359 -14.38 22.06 -32.22
N SER A 360 -13.69 22.48 -31.17
CA SER A 360 -12.67 23.53 -31.23
C SER A 360 -11.42 23.14 -32.02
N ALA A 361 -11.20 21.86 -32.34
CA ALA A 361 -10.08 21.41 -33.15
C ALA A 361 -10.26 21.80 -34.62
N THR A 362 -9.29 22.51 -35.17
CA THR A 362 -9.24 22.82 -36.61
C THR A 362 -7.84 22.60 -37.16
N PRO A 363 -7.65 22.49 -38.49
CA PRO A 363 -6.31 22.42 -39.07
C PRO A 363 -5.39 23.60 -38.75
N ASP A 364 -5.95 24.78 -38.43
CA ASP A 364 -5.20 25.99 -38.07
C ASP A 364 -5.00 26.12 -36.55
N ALA A 365 -5.78 25.38 -35.76
CA ALA A 365 -5.67 25.25 -34.31
C ALA A 365 -5.84 23.78 -33.89
N PRO A 366 -4.86 22.90 -34.22
CA PRO A 366 -4.95 21.49 -33.88
C PRO A 366 -4.96 21.27 -32.37
N ALA A 367 -5.71 20.27 -31.92
CA ALA A 367 -5.95 20.02 -30.51
C ALA A 367 -4.75 19.36 -29.83
N ARG A 368 -4.50 19.74 -28.56
CA ARG A 368 -3.44 19.13 -27.75
C ARG A 368 -3.88 17.74 -27.26
N PRO A 369 -3.10 16.68 -27.46
CA PRO A 369 -3.47 15.34 -27.04
C PRO A 369 -3.35 15.16 -25.52
N SER A 370 -4.37 14.59 -24.90
CA SER A 370 -4.33 14.11 -23.52
C SER A 370 -4.84 12.68 -23.45
N LEU A 371 -4.10 11.83 -22.74
CA LEU A 371 -4.61 10.54 -22.30
C LEU A 371 -5.68 10.76 -21.20
N TYR A 372 -6.71 9.93 -21.20
CA TYR A 372 -7.72 9.86 -20.15
C TYR A 372 -7.76 8.49 -19.48
N GLY A 373 -7.62 8.48 -18.16
CA GLY A 373 -7.79 7.27 -17.34
C GLY A 373 -9.19 7.18 -16.72
N HIS A 374 -9.87 6.06 -16.98
CA HIS A 374 -11.22 5.77 -16.48
C HIS A 374 -11.27 5.39 -14.98
N GLY A 375 -12.49 5.35 -14.43
CA GLY A 375 -12.83 4.96 -13.06
C GLY A 375 -12.61 3.47 -12.74
N LEU A 376 -12.78 3.07 -11.49
CA LEU A 376 -12.51 1.68 -11.07
C LEU A 376 -13.49 0.73 -11.75
N PHE A 377 -12.98 -0.26 -12.50
CA PHE A 377 -13.76 -1.19 -13.31
C PHE A 377 -14.64 -0.53 -14.39
N GLY A 378 -14.26 0.68 -14.83
CA GLY A 378 -14.79 1.32 -16.03
C GLY A 378 -14.08 0.86 -17.31
N ASP A 379 -14.23 1.63 -18.38
CA ASP A 379 -13.57 1.39 -19.66
C ASP A 379 -13.20 2.70 -20.38
N ALA A 380 -12.53 2.60 -21.53
CA ALA A 380 -12.15 3.73 -22.37
C ALA A 380 -13.36 4.57 -22.86
N GLY A 381 -14.58 4.02 -22.82
CA GLY A 381 -15.80 4.72 -23.16
C GLY A 381 -16.13 5.89 -22.23
N GLU A 382 -15.59 5.89 -21.00
CA GLU A 382 -15.73 7.01 -20.05
C GLU A 382 -15.13 8.33 -20.57
N ALA A 383 -14.29 8.30 -21.61
CA ALA A 383 -13.88 9.52 -22.32
C ALA A 383 -15.07 10.33 -22.86
N GLY A 384 -16.23 9.69 -23.02
CA GLY A 384 -17.49 10.30 -23.41
C GLY A 384 -18.36 10.83 -22.27
N ALA A 385 -17.84 10.91 -21.04
CA ALA A 385 -18.54 11.60 -19.97
C ALA A 385 -18.62 13.11 -20.26
N GLU A 386 -19.77 13.73 -20.00
CA GLU A 386 -20.07 15.13 -20.36
C GLU A 386 -18.98 16.10 -19.90
N ASN A 387 -18.51 15.97 -18.65
CA ASN A 387 -17.46 16.83 -18.10
C ASN A 387 -16.09 16.65 -18.78
N VAL A 388 -15.82 15.48 -19.37
CA VAL A 388 -14.59 15.18 -20.13
C VAL A 388 -14.70 15.74 -21.54
N GLU A 389 -15.88 15.66 -22.16
CA GLU A 389 -16.14 16.24 -23.48
C GLU A 389 -16.08 17.78 -23.44
N GLN A 390 -16.71 18.40 -22.42
CA GLN A 390 -16.62 19.84 -22.16
C GLN A 390 -15.18 20.29 -21.95
N LEU A 391 -14.40 19.60 -21.11
CA LEU A 391 -12.97 19.86 -20.92
C LEU A 391 -12.24 19.89 -22.28
N GLY A 392 -12.51 18.89 -23.13
CA GLY A 392 -11.94 18.78 -24.47
C GLY A 392 -12.23 19.99 -25.34
N ASN A 393 -13.50 20.37 -25.43
CA ASN A 393 -13.95 21.45 -26.30
C ASN A 393 -13.51 22.83 -25.81
N GLU A 394 -13.72 23.14 -24.52
CA GLU A 394 -13.39 24.43 -23.92
C GLU A 394 -11.88 24.74 -23.96
N ASN A 395 -11.02 23.71 -23.96
CA ASN A 395 -9.57 23.86 -23.85
C ASN A 395 -8.79 23.42 -25.10
N ASN A 396 -9.49 23.06 -26.18
CA ASN A 396 -8.93 22.48 -27.41
C ASN A 396 -7.99 21.30 -27.12
N VAL A 397 -8.53 20.27 -26.46
CA VAL A 397 -7.83 19.05 -26.05
C VAL A 397 -8.46 17.84 -26.74
N LEU A 398 -7.65 17.10 -27.48
CA LEU A 398 -8.00 15.78 -28.00
C LEU A 398 -7.88 14.78 -26.86
N VAL A 399 -9.00 14.27 -26.39
CA VAL A 399 -9.01 13.28 -25.29
C VAL A 399 -9.03 11.88 -25.88
N CYS A 400 -8.03 11.06 -25.58
CA CYS A 400 -8.03 9.64 -25.90
C CYS A 400 -7.90 8.81 -24.63
N ALA A 401 -8.78 7.82 -24.46
CA ALA A 401 -8.69 6.85 -23.38
C ALA A 401 -8.26 5.48 -23.88
N ALA A 402 -7.71 4.70 -22.95
CA ALA A 402 -7.46 3.27 -23.07
C ALA A 402 -7.98 2.57 -21.81
N ASP A 403 -8.05 1.24 -21.84
CA ASP A 403 -8.49 0.46 -20.68
C ASP A 403 -7.34 0.26 -19.68
N TRP A 404 -7.60 0.52 -18.41
CA TRP A 404 -6.75 0.12 -17.28
C TRP A 404 -6.89 -1.38 -17.06
N ILE A 405 -6.45 -2.19 -18.02
CA ILE A 405 -6.56 -3.65 -17.92
C ILE A 405 -5.94 -4.15 -16.60
N GLY A 406 -6.58 -5.13 -15.97
CA GLY A 406 -6.37 -5.50 -14.56
C GLY A 406 -7.37 -4.83 -13.61
N MET A 407 -7.94 -3.70 -14.01
CA MET A 407 -8.98 -2.95 -13.29
C MET A 407 -10.00 -2.30 -14.26
N ALA A 408 -10.19 -2.88 -15.45
CA ALA A 408 -11.22 -2.49 -16.41
C ALA A 408 -12.50 -3.32 -16.22
N GLU A 409 -13.59 -2.97 -16.90
CA GLU A 409 -14.87 -3.70 -16.81
C GLU A 409 -14.69 -5.22 -17.06
N GLU A 410 -13.88 -5.58 -18.06
CA GLU A 410 -13.57 -6.98 -18.39
C GLU A 410 -12.85 -7.75 -17.27
N ASP A 411 -12.26 -7.07 -16.29
CA ASP A 411 -11.57 -7.68 -15.14
C ASP A 411 -12.48 -8.00 -13.97
N VAL A 412 -13.72 -7.51 -13.96
CA VAL A 412 -14.67 -7.73 -12.85
C VAL A 412 -14.79 -9.22 -12.49
N PRO A 413 -14.92 -10.17 -13.43
CA PRO A 413 -14.94 -11.60 -13.10
C PRO A 413 -13.66 -12.07 -12.38
N ASN A 414 -12.47 -11.58 -12.78
CA ASN A 414 -11.22 -11.92 -12.11
C ASN A 414 -11.15 -11.29 -10.70
N ALA A 415 -11.60 -10.05 -10.53
CA ALA A 415 -11.68 -9.39 -9.23
C ALA A 415 -12.56 -10.16 -8.24
N VAL A 416 -13.71 -10.70 -8.69
CA VAL A 416 -14.55 -11.59 -7.88
C VAL A 416 -13.80 -12.83 -7.44
N GLN A 417 -12.99 -13.45 -8.32
CA GLN A 417 -12.16 -14.60 -7.95
C GLN A 417 -11.06 -14.23 -6.92
N ILE A 418 -10.48 -13.03 -7.02
CA ILE A 418 -9.51 -12.53 -6.04
C ILE A 418 -10.13 -12.35 -4.66
N LEU A 419 -11.39 -11.87 -4.57
CA LEU A 419 -12.08 -11.74 -3.30
C LEU A 419 -12.36 -13.10 -2.63
N LEU A 420 -12.53 -14.16 -3.43
CA LEU A 420 -12.67 -15.54 -2.93
C LEU A 420 -11.33 -16.12 -2.48
N ASP A 421 -10.25 -15.79 -3.17
CA ASP A 421 -8.88 -16.24 -2.88
C ASP A 421 -7.86 -15.15 -3.22
N LEU A 422 -7.39 -14.44 -2.19
CA LEU A 422 -6.42 -13.36 -2.30
C LEU A 422 -5.05 -13.82 -2.82
N SER A 423 -4.77 -15.12 -2.88
CA SER A 423 -3.58 -15.66 -3.58
C SER A 423 -3.55 -15.31 -5.07
N ARG A 424 -4.69 -14.88 -5.62
CA ARG A 424 -4.84 -14.45 -7.01
C ARG A 424 -4.56 -12.96 -7.21
N PHE A 425 -4.40 -12.17 -6.15
CA PHE A 425 -4.20 -10.72 -6.24
C PHE A 425 -3.13 -10.27 -7.26
N PRO A 426 -2.00 -11.01 -7.43
CA PRO A 426 -1.03 -10.69 -8.48
C PRO A 426 -1.58 -10.58 -9.90
N SER A 427 -2.65 -11.31 -10.25
CA SER A 427 -3.27 -11.21 -11.59
C SER A 427 -3.90 -9.85 -11.86
N LEU A 428 -4.33 -9.13 -10.82
CA LEU A 428 -4.83 -7.77 -10.96
C LEU A 428 -3.66 -6.77 -11.07
N SER A 429 -2.65 -6.88 -10.20
CA SER A 429 -1.53 -5.92 -10.17
C SER A 429 -0.53 -6.07 -11.32
N ASP A 430 -0.33 -7.30 -11.83
CA ASP A 430 0.54 -7.55 -12.97
C ASP A 430 -0.13 -7.10 -14.27
N ARG A 431 -1.43 -7.40 -14.44
CA ARG A 431 -2.20 -6.94 -15.60
C ARG A 431 -2.33 -5.41 -15.61
N LEU A 432 -2.47 -4.76 -14.45
CA LEU A 432 -2.45 -3.29 -14.35
C LEU A 432 -1.13 -2.67 -14.83
N GLN A 433 0.01 -3.30 -14.55
CA GLN A 433 1.29 -2.83 -15.11
C GLN A 433 1.35 -3.00 -16.63
N GLN A 434 0.78 -4.07 -17.18
CA GLN A 434 0.60 -4.16 -18.64
C GLN A 434 -0.27 -3.01 -19.15
N GLY A 435 -1.38 -2.68 -18.47
CA GLY A 435 -2.22 -1.53 -18.81
C GLY A 435 -1.46 -0.20 -18.85
N PHE A 436 -0.45 -0.01 -17.98
CA PHE A 436 0.40 1.19 -18.05
C PHE A 436 1.21 1.23 -19.35
N LEU A 437 1.72 0.09 -19.82
CA LEU A 437 2.39 -0.01 -21.10
C LEU A 437 1.43 0.29 -22.26
N ASP A 438 0.19 -0.19 -22.17
CA ASP A 438 -0.84 0.02 -23.17
C ASP A 438 -1.17 1.52 -23.33
N PHE A 439 -1.35 2.22 -22.21
CA PHE A 439 -1.51 3.68 -22.19
C PHE A 439 -0.32 4.42 -22.82
N MET A 440 0.91 4.00 -22.54
CA MET A 440 2.10 4.62 -23.14
C MET A 440 2.15 4.41 -24.66
N PHE A 441 1.72 3.24 -25.15
CA PHE A 441 1.68 2.96 -26.58
C PHE A 441 0.57 3.75 -27.30
N VAL A 442 -0.61 3.89 -26.68
CA VAL A 442 -1.65 4.80 -27.18
C VAL A 442 -1.13 6.23 -27.21
N GLY A 443 -0.51 6.69 -26.12
CA GLY A 443 0.12 8.01 -26.02
C GLY A 443 1.15 8.27 -27.11
N ARG A 444 2.10 7.34 -27.30
CA ARG A 444 3.12 7.39 -28.36
C ARG A 444 2.47 7.50 -29.74
N THR A 445 1.38 6.76 -29.99
CA THR A 445 0.65 6.82 -31.26
C THR A 445 -0.04 8.18 -31.48
N MET A 446 -0.53 8.84 -30.43
CA MET A 446 -1.14 10.17 -30.52
C MET A 446 -0.14 11.25 -30.97
N ILE A 447 1.11 11.17 -30.52
CA ILE A 447 2.12 12.21 -30.76
C ILE A 447 3.18 11.84 -31.81
N HIS A 448 3.21 10.61 -32.30
CA HIS A 448 4.14 10.25 -33.37
C HIS A 448 3.68 10.84 -34.72
N PRO A 449 4.56 11.44 -35.54
CA PRO A 449 4.17 12.02 -36.84
C PRO A 449 3.52 11.02 -37.81
N ALA A 450 3.98 9.77 -37.79
CA ALA A 450 3.38 8.64 -38.51
C ALA A 450 2.27 7.91 -37.74
N GLY A 451 1.83 8.45 -36.60
CA GLY A 451 0.75 7.92 -35.78
C GLY A 451 -0.62 8.48 -36.18
N PHE A 452 -1.45 8.83 -35.19
CA PHE A 452 -2.82 9.31 -35.42
C PHE A 452 -2.89 10.51 -36.36
N ALA A 453 -1.98 11.47 -36.24
CA ALA A 453 -1.93 12.66 -37.09
C ALA A 453 -1.81 12.36 -38.60
N SER A 454 -1.32 11.18 -38.97
CA SER A 454 -1.18 10.74 -40.38
C SER A 454 -2.43 10.07 -40.95
N HIS A 455 -3.38 9.68 -40.11
CA HIS A 455 -4.55 8.90 -40.52
C HIS A 455 -5.75 9.80 -40.85
N PRO A 456 -6.55 9.51 -41.90
CA PRO A 456 -7.70 10.33 -42.29
C PRO A 456 -8.73 10.58 -41.17
N ALA A 457 -8.90 9.62 -40.25
CA ALA A 457 -9.79 9.76 -39.10
C ALA A 457 -9.42 10.94 -38.18
N PHE A 458 -8.17 11.38 -38.16
CA PHE A 458 -7.68 12.50 -37.36
C PHE A 458 -7.30 13.73 -38.20
N GLN A 459 -7.77 13.76 -39.45
CA GLN A 459 -7.53 14.85 -40.37
C GLN A 459 -8.84 15.50 -40.80
N ARG A 460 -8.72 16.75 -41.24
CA ARG A 460 -9.73 17.48 -42.00
C ARG A 460 -9.05 18.06 -43.23
N ASP A 461 -9.58 17.76 -44.41
CA ASP A 461 -9.02 18.18 -45.70
C ASP A 461 -7.53 17.79 -45.86
N GLY A 462 -7.17 16.59 -45.37
CA GLY A 462 -5.80 16.07 -45.40
C GLY A 462 -4.83 16.71 -44.41
N ARG A 463 -5.28 17.68 -43.59
CA ARG A 463 -4.48 18.35 -42.57
C ARG A 463 -4.81 17.79 -41.18
N SER A 464 -3.78 17.61 -40.36
CA SER A 464 -3.94 17.05 -39.01
C SER A 464 -4.78 17.94 -38.09
N LEU A 465 -5.61 17.31 -37.26
CA LEU A 465 -6.32 17.94 -36.15
C LEU A 465 -5.59 17.77 -34.81
N VAL A 466 -4.38 17.18 -34.82
CA VAL A 466 -3.63 16.80 -33.61
C VAL A 466 -2.33 17.59 -33.52
N ASP A 467 -2.11 18.24 -32.38
CA ASP A 467 -0.84 18.90 -32.06
C ASP A 467 0.12 17.88 -31.42
N THR A 468 1.03 17.34 -32.22
CA THR A 468 1.95 16.27 -31.81
C THR A 468 3.11 16.72 -30.92
N ARG A 469 3.20 18.00 -30.56
CA ARG A 469 4.38 18.54 -29.85
C ARG A 469 4.54 18.03 -28.43
N ARG A 470 3.43 17.77 -27.73
CA ARG A 470 3.42 17.33 -26.32
C ARG A 470 2.18 16.51 -26.00
N LEU A 471 2.37 15.44 -25.22
CA LEU A 471 1.31 14.66 -24.62
C LEU A 471 1.05 15.12 -23.18
N PHE A 472 -0.19 14.98 -22.75
CA PHE A 472 -0.63 15.22 -21.37
C PHE A 472 -1.42 14.02 -20.84
N TYR A 473 -1.70 14.04 -19.54
CA TYR A 473 -2.55 13.04 -18.91
C TYR A 473 -3.59 13.70 -18.00
N TYR A 474 -4.80 13.17 -18.01
CA TYR A 474 -5.88 13.50 -17.08
C TYR A 474 -6.57 12.21 -16.63
N GLY A 475 -6.97 12.12 -15.37
CA GLY A 475 -7.74 10.98 -14.90
C GLY A 475 -8.48 11.26 -13.61
N ASN A 476 -9.61 10.59 -13.45
CA ASN A 476 -10.51 10.72 -12.31
C ASN A 476 -10.52 9.45 -11.48
N SER A 477 -10.54 9.57 -10.15
CA SER A 477 -10.69 8.42 -9.24
C SER A 477 -9.59 7.37 -9.47
N GLN A 478 -9.92 6.18 -9.99
CA GLN A 478 -8.96 5.16 -10.43
C GLN A 478 -7.96 5.72 -11.43
N GLY A 479 -8.40 6.50 -12.41
CA GLY A 479 -7.52 7.22 -13.33
C GLY A 479 -6.64 8.24 -12.60
N GLY A 480 -7.07 8.81 -11.48
CA GLY A 480 -6.19 9.62 -10.63
C GLY A 480 -5.13 8.77 -9.90
N ILE A 481 -5.50 7.58 -9.43
CA ILE A 481 -4.63 6.67 -8.68
C ILE A 481 -3.61 6.00 -9.61
N ALA A 482 -4.08 5.24 -10.60
CA ALA A 482 -3.25 4.59 -11.62
C ALA A 482 -2.49 5.62 -12.47
N GLY A 483 -3.12 6.75 -12.78
CA GLY A 483 -2.49 7.85 -13.52
C GLY A 483 -1.26 8.43 -12.82
N GLY A 484 -1.24 8.48 -11.49
CA GLY A 484 -0.05 8.88 -10.74
C GLY A 484 1.12 7.92 -10.96
N ALA A 485 0.85 6.62 -10.96
CA ALA A 485 1.85 5.59 -11.26
C ALA A 485 2.29 5.65 -12.74
N LEU A 486 1.35 5.75 -13.67
CA LEU A 486 1.64 5.91 -15.10
C LEU A 486 2.55 7.12 -15.35
N THR A 487 2.21 8.28 -14.76
CA THR A 487 3.00 9.53 -14.91
C THR A 487 4.45 9.34 -14.45
N ALA A 488 4.67 8.59 -13.37
CA ALA A 488 6.03 8.32 -12.87
C ALA A 488 6.88 7.46 -13.81
N VAL A 489 6.25 6.68 -14.70
CA VAL A 489 6.94 5.78 -15.63
C VAL A 489 6.78 6.17 -17.10
N ALA A 490 6.04 7.23 -17.43
CA ALA A 490 5.78 7.64 -18.81
C ALA A 490 7.01 8.26 -19.48
N PRO A 491 7.31 7.88 -20.74
CA PRO A 491 8.40 8.49 -21.51
C PRO A 491 7.99 9.78 -22.24
N ASP A 492 6.69 9.95 -22.51
CA ASP A 492 6.18 10.93 -23.49
C ASP A 492 5.44 12.11 -22.84
N PHE A 493 5.22 12.06 -21.52
CA PHE A 493 4.60 13.15 -20.77
C PHE A 493 5.11 13.23 -19.33
N ASP A 494 5.12 14.45 -18.78
CA ASP A 494 5.57 14.79 -17.44
C ASP A 494 4.56 15.69 -16.68
N ARG A 495 3.38 15.92 -17.30
CA ARG A 495 2.31 16.76 -16.77
C ARG A 495 1.01 15.98 -16.72
N SER A 496 0.45 15.90 -15.52
CA SER A 496 -0.76 15.14 -15.23
C SER A 496 -1.73 15.94 -14.37
N VAL A 497 -3.03 15.82 -14.63
CA VAL A 497 -4.09 16.21 -13.71
C VAL A 497 -4.65 14.93 -13.08
N LEU A 498 -4.44 14.77 -11.77
CA LEU A 498 -4.89 13.61 -11.00
C LEU A 498 -6.08 14.03 -10.12
N TYR A 499 -7.29 13.88 -10.63
CA TYR A 499 -8.48 14.39 -9.96
C TYR A 499 -9.12 13.31 -9.07
N VAL A 500 -9.49 13.71 -7.85
CA VAL A 500 -10.08 12.86 -6.80
C VAL A 500 -9.37 11.49 -6.61
N GLY A 501 -8.07 11.44 -6.91
CA GLY A 501 -7.24 10.25 -6.74
C GLY A 501 -6.81 10.10 -5.29
N ALA A 502 -7.38 9.15 -4.57
CA ALA A 502 -6.87 8.74 -3.24
C ALA A 502 -5.65 7.84 -3.44
N MET A 503 -4.46 8.43 -3.58
CA MET A 503 -3.23 7.81 -4.12
C MET A 503 -2.77 6.49 -3.45
N ASN A 504 -3.27 6.11 -2.27
CA ASN A 504 -2.92 4.87 -1.57
C ASN A 504 -4.16 3.98 -1.34
N TYR A 505 -4.25 2.83 -2.02
CA TYR A 505 -5.34 1.85 -1.80
C TYR A 505 -5.42 1.34 -0.36
N SER A 506 -4.30 1.25 0.35
CA SER A 506 -4.26 0.80 1.74
C SER A 506 -4.98 1.75 2.72
N LEU A 507 -5.26 2.98 2.30
CA LEU A 507 -6.06 3.96 3.04
C LEU A 507 -7.45 4.15 2.44
N LEU A 508 -7.59 4.03 1.12
CA LEU A 508 -8.89 4.20 0.46
C LEU A 508 -9.83 3.02 0.80
N LEU A 509 -9.35 1.79 0.63
CA LEU A 509 -10.21 0.60 0.64
C LEU A 509 -10.85 0.33 2.00
N ASN A 510 -10.17 0.63 3.11
CA ASN A 510 -10.74 0.46 4.45
C ASN A 510 -11.71 1.59 4.84
N ARG A 511 -11.85 2.63 4.01
CA ARG A 511 -12.70 3.80 4.25
C ARG A 511 -13.83 3.95 3.22
N SER A 512 -13.83 3.11 2.19
CA SER A 512 -14.79 3.16 1.08
C SER A 512 -15.98 2.22 1.26
N VAL A 513 -16.20 1.68 2.47
CA VAL A 513 -17.21 0.66 2.78
C VAL A 513 -18.25 1.19 3.75
#